data_AF-A0AAF0YHT4-F1
#
_entry.id   AF-A0AAF0YHT4-F1
#
_cell.length_a   1.000
_cell.length_b   1.000
_cell.length_c   1.000
_cell.angle_alpha   90.00
_cell.angle_beta   90.00
_cell.angle_gamma   90.00
#
_symmetry.space_group_name_H-M   'P 1'
#
loop_
_entity.id
_entity.type
_entity.pdbx_description
1 polymer ?
#
loop_
_entity_poly.entity_id
_entity_poly.type
_entity_poly.pdbx_seq_one_letter_code
_entity_poly.pdbx_strand_id
1 'polypeptide(L)'
;MTGPGDLCPLTAADGLPFVFGEPASQPDSPLLSLPSELLHRVVFESAADSPAVLVRIASACRALRIFVFENPDTALWRDILITRYDDPREAAAYPVARERIDWKKLVKERTFVERVMEKTKDIDELARIVDRLNDTLVDMYLDLPPKSAALSEMEDTADPHLFFAQPATRNGPILEHLLRTPAFEKLYATFSAHEPEYRQNPDQPYYLRRRRRRPISIPALARLHALLAPKNTDDMDPATETYADARAHRGYVRELVYSGSHYREDNDWAPLRPDGTVDWTLVDAIGDVMMLNAMDVLSMGVDLWSVSQPPMSYGIESVRGLGFLGLERPANLAPDEPWDWAGIGGWWNGSYAFMEYRHWVRLNEPHLLQVRRGVPPLDLSTYAEAIGDLMEMQLIVDRCPSDADDAYSDLLGIKRGQIEQAPIETQLPVSDLLPPIHFHGWSRQVSTGVSHPSGAPHSFVRGVVRLTADNPPEIRWTIVISYGGADRWRLECAQVGGRGARRGFFGAWTDADREEHSPNGPVWYWKKPEASAASDQNSGLARESALGRA
;
A
#
# COMPACT_ATOMS: atom_id res chain seq x y z
N MET A 1 -50.64 -16.21 -57.75
CA MET A 1 -49.91 -15.99 -59.02
C MET A 1 -48.44 -15.85 -58.62
N THR A 2 -47.66 -16.94 -58.55
CA THR A 2 -46.78 -17.47 -59.65
C THR A 2 -45.85 -16.37 -60.16
N GLY A 3 -44.52 -16.42 -60.12
CA GLY A 3 -43.47 -17.42 -59.88
C GLY A 3 -42.12 -16.71 -60.21
N PRO A 4 -40.97 -17.36 -60.02
CA PRO A 4 -39.64 -16.74 -60.16
C PRO A 4 -39.24 -16.55 -61.62
N GLY A 5 -38.48 -15.49 -61.91
CA GLY A 5 -37.95 -15.21 -63.25
C GLY A 5 -36.67 -16.00 -63.53
N ASP A 6 -36.75 -16.89 -64.51
CA ASP A 6 -35.69 -17.76 -64.99
C ASP A 6 -34.49 -17.01 -65.60
N LEU A 7 -33.32 -17.55 -65.26
CA LEU A 7 -32.03 -17.33 -65.88
C LEU A 7 -31.88 -18.19 -67.14
N CYS A 8 -31.44 -17.59 -68.24
CA CYS A 8 -30.40 -18.07 -69.19
C CYS A 8 -30.48 -17.24 -70.50
N PRO A 9 -29.47 -17.24 -71.39
CA PRO A 9 -28.25 -18.07 -71.41
C PRO A 9 -26.97 -17.23 -71.59
N LEU A 10 -25.79 -17.84 -71.46
CA LEU A 10 -24.74 -17.70 -72.48
C LEU A 10 -23.67 -18.78 -72.26
N THR A 11 -23.42 -19.45 -73.38
CA THR A 11 -22.61 -20.64 -73.61
C THR A 11 -21.13 -20.41 -73.41
N ALA A 12 -20.45 -21.47 -72.97
CA ALA A 12 -19.01 -21.58 -72.80
C ALA A 12 -18.23 -21.52 -74.13
N ALA A 13 -17.22 -20.65 -74.17
CA ALA A 13 -15.99 -20.67 -74.96
C ALA A 13 -15.17 -19.49 -74.39
N ASP A 14 -13.95 -19.58 -73.88
CA ASP A 14 -12.84 -20.46 -74.16
C ASP A 14 -12.10 -20.82 -72.87
N GLY A 15 -11.68 -22.08 -72.79
CA GLY A 15 -10.82 -22.57 -71.73
C GLY A 15 -9.40 -22.05 -71.89
N LEU A 16 -9.06 -21.01 -71.13
CA LEU A 16 -7.72 -20.87 -70.58
C LEU A 16 -7.83 -21.28 -69.11
N PRO A 17 -7.12 -22.32 -68.65
CA PRO A 17 -7.09 -22.61 -67.22
C PRO A 17 -6.47 -21.38 -66.55
N PHE A 18 -7.26 -20.73 -65.68
CA PHE A 18 -6.70 -19.91 -64.62
C PHE A 18 -5.83 -20.85 -63.79
N VAL A 19 -4.54 -20.87 -64.12
CA VAL A 19 -3.53 -21.47 -63.27
C VAL A 19 -3.58 -20.63 -62.00
N PHE A 20 -4.30 -21.12 -60.99
CA PHE A 20 -3.93 -20.83 -59.62
C PHE A 20 -2.47 -21.21 -59.54
N GLY A 21 -1.57 -20.21 -59.61
CA GLY A 21 -0.19 -20.43 -59.27
C GLY A 21 -0.22 -21.11 -57.91
N GLU A 22 0.35 -22.32 -57.84
CA GLU A 22 0.62 -22.96 -56.57
C GLU A 22 1.27 -21.90 -55.67
N PRO A 23 0.83 -21.72 -54.41
CA PRO A 23 1.49 -20.79 -53.53
C PRO A 23 2.96 -21.20 -53.51
N ALA A 24 3.82 -20.29 -53.99
CA ALA A 24 5.26 -20.52 -54.00
C ALA A 24 5.62 -21.11 -52.65
N SER A 25 6.18 -22.32 -52.69
CA SER A 25 6.55 -23.04 -51.49
C SER A 25 7.32 -22.08 -50.58
N GLN A 26 7.01 -22.08 -49.29
CA GLN A 26 7.71 -21.27 -48.29
C GLN A 26 9.21 -21.61 -48.01
N PRO A 27 9.90 -22.64 -48.57
CA PRO A 27 11.22 -23.04 -48.07
C PRO A 27 12.38 -22.12 -48.47
N ASP A 28 12.21 -21.09 -49.31
CA ASP A 28 13.33 -20.26 -49.78
C ASP A 28 13.48 -18.90 -49.06
N SER A 29 12.74 -18.64 -47.97
CA SER A 29 12.98 -17.41 -47.20
C SER A 29 14.32 -17.51 -46.45
N PRO A 30 15.30 -16.63 -46.71
CA PRO A 30 16.58 -16.64 -46.00
C PRO A 30 16.44 -16.39 -44.49
N LEU A 31 15.34 -15.76 -44.08
CA LEU A 31 15.02 -15.54 -42.67
C LEU A 31 14.45 -16.81 -42.04
N LEU A 32 13.53 -17.51 -42.73
CA LEU A 32 12.91 -18.74 -42.20
C LEU A 32 13.84 -19.96 -42.30
N SER A 33 14.92 -19.88 -43.07
CA SER A 33 15.97 -20.90 -43.11
C SER A 33 17.00 -20.76 -41.99
N LEU A 34 16.93 -19.69 -41.18
CA LEU A 34 17.77 -19.54 -40.00
C LEU A 34 17.44 -20.62 -38.95
N PRO A 35 18.43 -21.10 -38.17
CA PRO A 35 18.18 -21.84 -36.94
C PRO A 35 17.22 -21.10 -36.01
N SER A 36 16.41 -21.85 -35.27
CA SER A 36 15.37 -21.33 -34.36
C SER A 36 15.90 -20.31 -33.35
N GLU A 37 17.15 -20.45 -32.93
CA GLU A 37 17.84 -19.60 -31.96
C GLU A 37 18.20 -18.24 -32.57
N LEU A 38 18.60 -18.21 -33.84
CA LEU A 38 18.86 -16.98 -34.58
C LEU A 38 17.55 -16.29 -34.94
N LEU A 39 16.53 -17.05 -35.35
CA LEU A 39 15.20 -16.51 -35.58
C LEU A 39 14.61 -15.93 -34.28
N HIS A 40 14.77 -16.61 -33.15
CA HIS A 40 14.43 -16.09 -31.83
C HIS A 40 15.13 -14.75 -31.61
N ARG A 41 16.46 -14.70 -31.70
CA ARG A 41 17.21 -13.46 -31.43
C ARG A 41 16.74 -12.31 -32.30
N VAL A 42 16.52 -12.53 -33.60
CA VAL A 42 16.02 -11.49 -34.52
C VAL A 42 14.63 -10.99 -34.08
N VAL A 43 13.71 -11.90 -33.75
CA VAL A 43 12.35 -11.53 -33.33
C VAL A 43 12.36 -10.82 -31.98
N PHE A 44 13.17 -11.29 -31.03
CA PHE A 44 13.36 -10.68 -29.71
C PHE A 44 13.91 -9.26 -29.83
N GLU A 45 15.03 -9.06 -30.53
CA GLU A 45 15.65 -7.73 -30.71
C GLU A 45 14.70 -6.76 -31.41
N SER A 46 13.87 -7.25 -32.33
CA SER A 46 12.88 -6.42 -33.03
C SER A 46 11.71 -5.98 -32.12
N ALA A 47 11.44 -6.73 -31.05
CA ALA A 47 10.25 -6.55 -30.20
C ALA A 47 10.55 -6.20 -28.75
N ALA A 48 11.82 -6.16 -28.34
CA ALA A 48 12.26 -5.94 -26.96
C ALA A 48 11.66 -4.66 -26.35
N ASP A 49 11.68 -3.55 -27.09
CA ASP A 49 11.14 -2.27 -26.63
C ASP A 49 9.61 -2.16 -26.78
N SER A 50 9.02 -2.91 -27.72
CA SER A 50 7.60 -2.81 -28.04
C SER A 50 7.01 -4.17 -28.41
N PRO A 51 6.32 -4.84 -27.47
CA PRO A 51 5.67 -6.13 -27.72
C PRO A 51 4.62 -6.10 -28.84
N ALA A 52 4.11 -4.91 -29.20
CA ALA A 52 3.21 -4.75 -30.34
C ALA A 52 3.86 -5.13 -31.69
N VAL A 53 5.19 -5.09 -31.79
CA VAL A 53 5.94 -5.51 -32.99
C VAL A 53 5.78 -7.01 -33.25
N LEU A 54 5.62 -7.84 -32.21
CA LEU A 54 5.37 -9.28 -32.36
C LEU A 54 4.13 -9.57 -33.23
N VAL A 55 3.07 -8.76 -33.07
CA VAL A 55 1.84 -8.91 -33.86
C VAL A 55 2.11 -8.61 -35.34
N ARG A 56 2.95 -7.61 -35.62
CA ARG A 56 3.34 -7.24 -37.00
C ARG A 56 4.19 -8.35 -37.63
N ILE A 57 5.18 -8.87 -36.91
CA ILE A 57 6.02 -10.00 -37.34
C ILE A 57 5.14 -11.23 -37.63
N ALA A 58 4.27 -11.60 -36.69
CA ALA A 58 3.37 -12.74 -36.84
C ALA A 58 2.35 -12.55 -37.97
N SER A 59 2.04 -11.31 -38.36
CA SER A 59 1.15 -11.03 -39.49
C SER A 59 1.81 -11.19 -40.86
N ALA A 60 3.15 -11.26 -40.92
CA ALA A 60 3.88 -11.34 -42.18
C ALA A 60 3.70 -12.69 -42.88
N CYS A 61 3.72 -13.81 -42.15
CA CYS A 61 3.48 -15.14 -42.72
C CYS A 61 3.04 -16.17 -41.67
N ARG A 62 2.49 -17.30 -42.14
CA ARG A 62 2.04 -18.41 -41.27
C ARG A 62 3.18 -18.99 -40.43
N ALA A 63 4.39 -19.13 -40.97
CA ALA A 63 5.54 -19.67 -40.24
C ALA A 63 5.91 -18.79 -39.04
N LEU A 64 5.99 -17.46 -39.22
CA LEU A 64 6.25 -16.52 -38.13
C LEU A 64 5.10 -16.46 -37.13
N ARG A 65 3.84 -16.58 -37.59
CA ARG A 65 2.69 -16.70 -36.69
C ARG A 65 2.81 -17.91 -35.76
N ILE A 66 3.14 -19.07 -36.33
CA ILE A 66 3.35 -20.30 -35.55
C ILE A 66 4.50 -20.10 -34.57
N PHE A 67 5.64 -19.56 -35.05
CA PHE A 67 6.82 -19.32 -34.23
C PHE A 67 6.55 -18.40 -33.02
N VAL A 68 5.80 -17.31 -33.23
CA VAL A 68 5.52 -16.33 -32.16
C VAL A 68 4.40 -16.78 -31.22
N PHE A 69 3.31 -17.35 -31.74
CA PHE A 69 2.08 -17.57 -30.95
C PHE A 69 1.74 -19.02 -30.67
N GLU A 70 2.18 -19.96 -31.49
CA GLU A 70 1.78 -21.38 -31.42
C GLU A 70 2.97 -22.29 -31.05
N ASN A 71 4.16 -21.73 -30.85
CA ASN A 71 5.34 -22.44 -30.39
C ASN A 71 5.17 -22.86 -28.91
N PRO A 72 5.36 -24.15 -28.57
CA PRO A 72 5.33 -24.60 -27.18
C PRO A 72 6.50 -24.03 -26.35
N ASP A 73 7.61 -23.63 -26.98
CA ASP A 73 8.69 -22.95 -26.29
C ASP A 73 8.27 -21.51 -25.94
N THR A 74 8.32 -21.20 -24.65
CA THR A 74 7.93 -19.90 -24.10
C THR A 74 9.12 -18.96 -23.90
N ALA A 75 10.34 -19.38 -24.26
CA ALA A 75 11.56 -18.59 -24.06
C ALA A 75 11.48 -17.20 -24.69
N LEU A 76 10.91 -17.06 -25.88
CA LEU A 76 10.72 -15.75 -26.52
C LEU A 76 9.88 -14.79 -25.65
N TRP A 77 8.76 -15.28 -25.11
CA TRP A 77 7.89 -14.46 -24.26
C TRP A 77 8.52 -14.17 -22.91
N ARG A 78 9.28 -15.13 -22.34
CA ARG A 78 10.07 -14.92 -21.12
C ARG A 78 11.10 -13.82 -21.31
N ASP A 79 11.88 -13.88 -22.38
CA ASP A 79 12.98 -12.93 -22.62
C ASP A 79 12.42 -11.52 -22.86
N ILE A 80 11.28 -11.40 -23.55
CA ILE A 80 10.54 -10.13 -23.69
C ILE A 80 10.02 -9.62 -22.34
N LEU A 81 9.44 -10.49 -21.51
CA LEU A 81 8.95 -10.09 -20.19
C LEU A 81 10.10 -9.54 -19.34
N ILE A 82 11.18 -10.29 -19.17
CA ILE A 82 12.31 -9.94 -18.28
C ILE A 82 13.06 -8.70 -18.77
N THR A 83 13.02 -8.42 -20.07
CA THR A 83 13.62 -7.20 -20.63
C THR A 83 12.83 -5.94 -20.25
N ARG A 84 11.50 -6.03 -20.23
CA ARG A 84 10.60 -4.88 -20.00
C ARG A 84 10.10 -4.75 -18.56
N TYR A 85 9.98 -5.87 -17.84
CA TYR A 85 9.35 -5.99 -16.53
C TYR A 85 10.22 -6.78 -15.57
N ASP A 86 9.90 -6.71 -14.28
CA ASP A 86 10.59 -7.52 -13.27
C ASP A 86 10.27 -9.01 -13.46
N ASP A 87 11.25 -9.86 -13.12
CA ASP A 87 11.13 -11.31 -13.21
C ASP A 87 10.24 -11.83 -12.07
N PRO A 88 9.07 -12.43 -12.36
CA PRO A 88 8.17 -12.94 -11.32
C PRO A 88 8.79 -14.05 -10.44
N ARG A 89 9.90 -14.65 -10.88
CA ARG A 89 10.65 -15.65 -10.10
C ARG A 89 11.46 -15.02 -8.96
N GLU A 90 11.79 -13.74 -9.11
CA GLU A 90 12.53 -12.94 -8.13
C GLU A 90 11.59 -12.10 -7.23
N ALA A 91 10.28 -12.30 -7.37
CA ALA A 91 9.25 -11.58 -6.63
C ALA A 91 9.45 -11.67 -5.11
N ALA A 92 9.60 -10.52 -4.47
CA ALA A 92 9.86 -10.39 -3.04
C ALA A 92 8.68 -10.83 -2.18
N ALA A 93 7.46 -10.64 -2.69
CA ALA A 93 6.26 -10.81 -1.90
C ALA A 93 6.03 -12.28 -1.50
N TYR A 94 6.53 -13.24 -2.28
CA TYR A 94 6.28 -14.66 -2.04
C TYR A 94 7.43 -15.32 -1.28
N PRO A 95 7.15 -16.27 -0.37
CA PRO A 95 8.20 -17.03 0.34
C PRO A 95 8.94 -18.00 -0.58
N VAL A 96 8.29 -18.45 -1.65
CA VAL A 96 8.82 -19.43 -2.61
C VAL A 96 8.71 -18.85 -4.02
N ALA A 97 9.72 -19.11 -4.85
CA ALA A 97 9.75 -18.66 -6.23
C ALA A 97 8.57 -19.20 -7.04
N ARG A 98 8.02 -18.36 -7.93
CA ARG A 98 6.93 -18.76 -8.83
C ARG A 98 7.45 -19.73 -9.89
N GLU A 99 7.01 -20.99 -9.88
CA GLU A 99 7.47 -22.00 -10.85
C GLU A 99 6.66 -22.02 -12.15
N ARG A 100 5.33 -21.85 -12.07
CA ARG A 100 4.41 -21.97 -13.23
C ARG A 100 4.01 -20.60 -13.75
N ILE A 101 4.87 -20.03 -14.59
CA ILE A 101 4.65 -18.69 -15.17
C ILE A 101 4.18 -18.81 -16.63
N ASP A 102 3.01 -18.26 -16.92
CA ASP A 102 2.54 -18.05 -18.29
C ASP A 102 3.10 -16.71 -18.81
N TRP A 103 4.34 -16.74 -19.31
CA TRP A 103 5.06 -15.57 -19.82
C TRP A 103 4.27 -14.82 -20.89
N LYS A 104 3.63 -15.56 -21.79
CA LYS A 104 2.83 -14.99 -22.89
C LYS A 104 1.61 -14.25 -22.36
N LYS A 105 0.90 -14.82 -21.38
CA LYS A 105 -0.21 -14.14 -20.72
C LYS A 105 0.26 -12.86 -20.06
N LEU A 106 1.31 -12.91 -19.23
CA LEU A 106 1.81 -11.73 -18.51
C LEU A 106 2.17 -10.57 -19.46
N VAL A 107 2.94 -10.81 -20.52
CA VAL A 107 3.29 -9.77 -21.50
C VAL A 107 2.03 -9.17 -22.14
N LYS A 108 1.05 -10.01 -22.52
CA LYS A 108 -0.20 -9.56 -23.13
C LYS A 108 -1.05 -8.72 -22.17
N GLU A 109 -1.17 -9.16 -20.92
CA GLU A 109 -1.97 -8.46 -19.90
C GLU A 109 -1.36 -7.11 -19.55
N ARG A 110 -0.05 -7.06 -19.24
CA ARG A 110 0.64 -5.81 -18.90
C ARG A 110 0.60 -4.79 -20.06
N THR A 111 0.88 -5.25 -21.29
CA THR A 111 0.78 -4.39 -22.48
C THR A 111 -0.66 -3.91 -22.73
N PHE A 112 -1.66 -4.72 -22.42
CA PHE A 112 -3.07 -4.35 -22.54
C PHE A 112 -3.44 -3.26 -21.52
N VAL A 113 -3.08 -3.46 -20.25
CA VAL A 113 -3.35 -2.51 -19.17
C VAL A 113 -2.67 -1.16 -19.41
N GLU A 114 -1.39 -1.16 -19.75
CA GLU A 114 -0.66 0.07 -20.10
C GLU A 114 -1.41 0.88 -21.17
N ARG A 115 -1.77 0.22 -22.27
CA ARG A 115 -2.48 0.86 -23.37
C ARG A 115 -3.86 1.39 -22.97
N VAL A 116 -4.62 0.61 -22.21
CA VAL A 116 -5.99 0.99 -21.81
C VAL A 116 -5.96 2.18 -20.85
N MET A 117 -5.09 2.14 -19.85
CA MET A 117 -4.97 3.20 -18.85
C MET A 117 -4.48 4.52 -19.46
N GLU A 118 -3.64 4.46 -20.50
CA GLU A 118 -3.18 5.64 -21.24
C GLU A 118 -4.24 6.23 -22.18
N LYS A 119 -5.09 5.40 -22.80
CA LYS A 119 -5.96 5.82 -23.92
C LYS A 119 -7.43 5.99 -23.54
N THR A 120 -7.95 5.15 -22.66
CA THR A 120 -9.38 5.10 -22.36
C THR A 120 -9.71 6.07 -21.22
N LYS A 121 -10.67 6.97 -21.47
CA LYS A 121 -11.21 7.91 -20.47
C LYS A 121 -12.66 7.60 -20.08
N ASP A 122 -13.27 6.65 -20.77
CA ASP A 122 -14.64 6.22 -20.52
C ASP A 122 -14.70 5.29 -19.31
N ILE A 123 -15.49 5.67 -18.30
CA ILE A 123 -15.60 4.86 -17.07
C ILE A 123 -16.43 3.61 -17.31
N ASP A 124 -17.40 3.64 -18.21
CA ASP A 124 -18.25 2.48 -18.48
C ASP A 124 -17.45 1.37 -19.18
N GLU A 125 -16.47 1.75 -20.01
CA GLU A 125 -15.53 0.81 -20.60
C GLU A 125 -14.57 0.25 -19.55
N LEU A 126 -13.95 1.11 -18.73
CA LEU A 126 -13.03 0.70 -17.67
C LEU A 126 -13.72 -0.20 -16.63
N ALA A 127 -14.96 0.10 -16.25
CA ALA A 127 -15.76 -0.67 -15.32
C ALA A 127 -16.00 -2.12 -15.78
N ARG A 128 -16.17 -2.35 -17.09
CA ARG A 128 -16.38 -3.71 -17.64
C ARG A 128 -15.15 -4.61 -17.53
N ILE A 129 -13.98 -4.02 -17.34
CA ILE A 129 -12.70 -4.73 -17.31
C ILE A 129 -11.92 -4.47 -16.01
N VAL A 130 -12.55 -3.88 -15.00
CA VAL A 130 -11.88 -3.39 -13.78
C VAL A 130 -11.13 -4.50 -13.05
N ASP A 131 -11.69 -5.70 -12.95
CA ASP A 131 -11.04 -6.85 -12.30
C ASP A 131 -9.74 -7.21 -13.02
N ARG A 132 -9.76 -7.24 -14.35
CA ARG A 132 -8.58 -7.54 -15.18
C ARG A 132 -7.49 -6.47 -15.04
N LEU A 133 -7.89 -5.19 -15.00
CA LEU A 133 -6.95 -4.08 -14.78
C LEU A 133 -6.30 -4.21 -13.40
N ASN A 134 -7.12 -4.40 -12.38
CA ASN A 134 -6.70 -4.50 -10.99
C ASN A 134 -5.78 -5.71 -10.76
N ASP A 135 -6.17 -6.90 -11.21
CA ASP A 135 -5.37 -8.12 -11.05
C ASP A 135 -3.98 -7.97 -11.68
N THR A 136 -3.90 -7.31 -12.83
CA THR A 136 -2.63 -7.07 -13.52
C THR A 136 -1.75 -6.06 -12.78
N LEU A 137 -2.33 -4.97 -12.28
CA LEU A 137 -1.60 -3.96 -11.51
C LEU A 137 -1.11 -4.52 -10.17
N VAL A 138 -1.94 -5.31 -9.49
CA VAL A 138 -1.55 -6.00 -8.26
C VAL A 138 -0.46 -7.04 -8.55
N ASP A 139 -0.58 -7.85 -9.61
CA ASP A 139 0.47 -8.82 -10.00
C ASP A 139 1.80 -8.12 -10.32
N MET A 140 1.77 -6.98 -11.02
CA MET A 140 2.97 -6.16 -11.24
C MET A 140 3.60 -5.65 -9.95
N TYR A 141 2.80 -5.25 -8.96
CA TYR A 141 3.27 -4.83 -7.64
C TYR A 141 3.86 -6.00 -6.83
N LEU A 142 3.20 -7.15 -6.84
CA LEU A 142 3.66 -8.34 -6.13
C LEU A 142 4.93 -8.95 -6.73
N ASP A 143 5.18 -8.69 -8.02
CA ASP A 143 6.39 -9.12 -8.73
C ASP A 143 7.61 -8.24 -8.52
N LEU A 144 7.50 -7.19 -7.70
CA LEU A 144 8.66 -6.36 -7.37
C LEU A 144 9.76 -7.20 -6.67
N PRO A 145 11.03 -7.08 -7.10
CA PRO A 145 12.13 -7.79 -6.46
C PRO A 145 12.50 -7.17 -5.11
N PRO A 146 13.15 -7.94 -4.21
CA PRO A 146 13.46 -7.47 -2.88
C PRO A 146 14.39 -6.27 -2.93
N LYS A 147 14.25 -5.38 -1.94
CA LYS A 147 15.23 -4.32 -1.73
C LYS A 147 16.58 -4.97 -1.38
N SER A 148 17.63 -4.66 -2.14
CA SER A 148 18.93 -5.36 -2.01
C SER A 148 19.48 -5.26 -0.58
N ALA A 149 19.84 -6.42 0.00
CA ALA A 149 20.39 -6.52 1.34
C ALA A 149 21.81 -5.91 1.46
N ALA A 150 22.56 -5.79 0.35
CA ALA A 150 23.87 -5.14 0.31
C ALA A 150 23.84 -3.63 0.61
N LEU A 151 22.65 -3.09 0.91
CA LEU A 151 22.39 -1.70 1.26
C LEU A 151 22.07 -1.52 2.75
N SER A 152 22.22 -2.57 3.58
CA SER A 152 22.27 -2.41 5.04
C SER A 152 23.41 -1.46 5.45
N GLU A 153 24.47 -1.36 4.64
CA GLU A 153 25.53 -0.35 4.79
C GLU A 153 25.05 1.11 4.56
N MET A 154 23.87 1.32 3.97
CA MET A 154 23.26 2.65 3.82
C MET A 154 22.33 3.05 4.97
N GLU A 155 22.00 2.14 5.89
CA GLU A 155 21.25 2.48 7.12
C GLU A 155 22.05 3.43 8.03
N ASP A 156 23.38 3.37 7.90
CA ASP A 156 24.37 4.29 8.49
C ASP A 156 24.46 5.65 7.75
N THR A 157 23.69 5.88 6.68
CA THR A 157 23.69 7.18 5.99
C THR A 157 22.75 8.16 6.67
N ALA A 158 23.22 9.38 6.92
CA ALA A 158 22.39 10.45 7.46
C ALA A 158 21.48 11.11 6.40
N ASP A 159 21.62 10.73 5.12
CA ASP A 159 20.88 11.33 4.01
C ASP A 159 19.54 10.61 3.78
N PRO A 160 18.39 11.25 4.09
CA PRO A 160 17.08 10.67 3.84
C PRO A 160 16.85 10.35 2.37
N HIS A 161 17.45 11.10 1.44
CA HIS A 161 17.28 10.83 0.02
C HIS A 161 17.90 9.49 -0.37
N LEU A 162 19.08 9.11 0.14
CA LEU A 162 19.66 7.78 -0.08
C LEU A 162 18.92 6.68 0.67
N PHE A 163 18.37 7.02 1.84
CA PHE A 163 17.54 6.09 2.60
C PHE A 163 16.17 5.87 1.97
N PHE A 164 15.60 6.76 1.16
CA PHE A 164 14.31 6.48 0.52
C PHE A 164 14.43 6.19 -1.00
N ALA A 165 15.46 6.71 -1.67
CA ALA A 165 15.78 6.44 -3.07
C ALA A 165 16.61 5.15 -3.24
N GLN A 166 16.30 4.34 -4.24
CA GLN A 166 17.08 3.16 -4.65
C GLN A 166 16.87 2.90 -6.15
N PRO A 167 17.74 2.15 -6.86
CA PRO A 167 17.60 1.99 -8.30
C PRO A 167 16.25 1.35 -8.62
N ALA A 168 15.57 1.96 -9.59
CA ALA A 168 14.24 1.57 -10.00
C ALA A 168 14.20 0.11 -10.43
N THR A 169 13.27 -0.63 -9.82
CA THR A 169 12.74 -1.87 -10.40
C THR A 169 12.18 -1.59 -11.79
N ARG A 170 11.98 -2.60 -12.63
CA ARG A 170 11.38 -2.37 -13.96
C ARG A 170 9.87 -2.07 -13.85
N ASN A 171 9.16 -2.72 -12.93
CA ASN A 171 7.73 -2.50 -12.74
C ASN A 171 7.46 -1.19 -12.01
N GLY A 172 8.33 -0.74 -11.09
CA GLY A 172 8.10 0.42 -10.22
C GLY A 172 7.72 1.70 -10.98
N PRO A 173 8.53 2.19 -11.94
CA PRO A 173 8.21 3.39 -12.73
C PRO A 173 6.94 3.23 -13.57
N ILE A 174 6.68 2.02 -14.10
CA ILE A 174 5.49 1.74 -14.90
C ILE A 174 4.25 1.81 -14.00
N LEU A 175 4.28 1.14 -12.84
CA LEU A 175 3.21 1.17 -11.85
C LEU A 175 2.92 2.59 -11.38
N GLU A 176 3.95 3.34 -10.96
CA GLU A 176 3.76 4.71 -10.52
C GLU A 176 3.11 5.57 -11.62
N HIS A 177 3.56 5.43 -12.86
CA HIS A 177 2.93 6.12 -13.99
C HIS A 177 1.45 5.76 -14.14
N LEU A 178 1.12 4.46 -14.16
CA LEU A 178 -0.25 3.98 -14.37
C LEU A 178 -1.19 4.40 -13.24
N LEU A 179 -0.73 4.34 -11.98
CA LEU A 179 -1.51 4.74 -10.80
C LEU A 179 -1.74 6.26 -10.72
N ARG A 180 -0.94 7.07 -11.44
CA ARG A 180 -1.13 8.52 -11.58
C ARG A 180 -1.93 8.93 -12.82
N THR A 181 -2.44 7.97 -13.59
CA THR A 181 -3.28 8.29 -14.76
C THR A 181 -4.68 8.75 -14.34
N PRO A 182 -5.32 9.64 -15.12
CA PRO A 182 -6.72 9.99 -14.92
C PRO A 182 -7.67 8.77 -14.97
N ALA A 183 -7.29 7.70 -15.68
CA ALA A 183 -8.04 6.46 -15.72
C ALA A 183 -8.07 5.76 -14.35
N PHE A 184 -6.91 5.64 -13.69
CA PHE A 184 -6.84 5.08 -12.33
C PHE A 184 -7.62 5.93 -11.33
N GLU A 185 -7.43 7.25 -11.36
CA GLU A 185 -8.15 8.19 -10.48
C GLU A 185 -9.66 8.03 -10.61
N LYS A 186 -10.17 7.91 -11.83
CA LYS A 186 -11.60 7.73 -12.08
C LYS A 186 -12.10 6.37 -11.61
N LEU A 187 -11.33 5.30 -11.81
CA LEU A 187 -11.64 3.95 -11.30
C LEU A 187 -11.71 3.97 -9.78
N TYR A 188 -10.67 4.47 -9.13
CA TYR A 188 -10.60 4.58 -7.67
C TYR A 188 -11.74 5.44 -7.12
N ALA A 189 -11.98 6.63 -7.65
CA ALA A 189 -13.09 7.48 -7.20
C ALA A 189 -14.48 6.83 -7.35
N THR A 190 -14.66 5.96 -8.35
CA THR A 190 -15.93 5.27 -8.64
C THR A 190 -16.14 4.03 -7.77
N PHE A 191 -15.07 3.26 -7.52
CA PHE A 191 -15.13 1.89 -6.99
C PHE A 191 -14.39 1.67 -5.65
N SER A 192 -13.82 2.71 -5.04
CA SER A 192 -13.13 2.59 -3.74
C SER A 192 -14.07 2.34 -2.56
N ALA A 193 -15.39 2.49 -2.73
CA ALA A 193 -16.25 2.83 -1.62
C ALA A 193 -17.59 2.09 -1.59
N HIS A 194 -17.90 1.54 -0.41
CA HIS A 194 -19.24 1.18 0.02
C HIS A 194 -19.86 2.37 0.79
N GLU A 195 -21.17 2.60 0.65
CA GLU A 195 -21.90 3.37 1.67
C GLU A 195 -22.00 2.50 2.93
N PRO A 196 -21.71 3.03 4.13
CA PRO A 196 -22.01 2.32 5.36
C PRO A 196 -23.53 2.08 5.45
N GLU A 197 -23.95 0.83 5.68
CA GLU A 197 -25.34 0.50 5.99
C GLU A 197 -25.69 1.08 7.36
N TYR A 198 -26.17 2.33 7.39
CA TYR A 198 -26.85 2.83 8.58
C TYR A 198 -28.15 2.02 8.77
N ARG A 199 -28.30 1.38 9.94
CA ARG A 199 -29.62 0.95 10.41
C ARG A 199 -30.51 2.20 10.48
N GLN A 200 -31.38 2.37 9.50
CA GLN A 200 -32.36 3.45 9.48
C GLN A 200 -33.23 3.33 10.73
N ASN A 201 -33.15 4.31 11.62
CA ASN A 201 -34.16 4.48 12.65
C ASN A 201 -35.31 5.31 12.04
N PRO A 202 -36.54 4.77 11.95
CA PRO A 202 -37.66 5.44 11.28
C PRO A 202 -38.02 6.83 11.84
N ASP A 203 -37.59 7.14 13.07
CA ASP A 203 -37.95 8.35 13.80
C ASP A 203 -36.93 9.51 13.71
N GLN A 204 -35.87 9.39 12.89
CA GLN A 204 -34.89 10.47 12.73
C GLN A 204 -35.12 11.34 11.48
N PRO A 205 -35.29 12.68 11.63
CA PRO A 205 -35.25 13.58 10.49
C PRO A 205 -33.81 13.68 9.96
N TYR A 206 -33.62 13.34 8.68
CA TYR A 206 -32.55 13.69 7.74
C TYR A 206 -31.37 14.57 8.23
N TYR A 207 -30.14 14.04 8.41
CA TYR A 207 -28.94 14.88 8.63
C TYR A 207 -27.60 14.42 8.02
N LEU A 208 -27.58 13.48 7.08
CA LEU A 208 -26.43 13.30 6.18
C LEU A 208 -26.94 13.58 4.76
N ARG A 209 -26.36 14.59 4.08
CA ARG A 209 -26.63 14.82 2.65
C ARG A 209 -26.42 13.47 1.97
N ARG A 210 -27.44 12.96 1.25
CA ARG A 210 -27.33 11.78 0.38
C ARG A 210 -26.07 11.94 -0.47
N ARG A 211 -24.97 11.31 -0.06
CA ARG A 211 -23.84 11.09 -0.94
C ARG A 211 -24.34 10.10 -1.99
N ARG A 212 -23.89 10.24 -3.23
CA ARG A 212 -24.30 9.32 -4.29
C ARG A 212 -23.88 7.93 -3.85
N ARG A 213 -24.82 6.97 -3.82
CA ARG A 213 -24.54 5.54 -3.65
C ARG A 213 -23.30 5.18 -4.44
N ARG A 214 -22.18 4.94 -3.77
CA ARG A 214 -20.97 4.38 -4.38
C ARG A 214 -21.21 2.86 -4.41
N PRO A 215 -21.42 2.27 -5.60
CA PRO A 215 -22.18 1.03 -5.69
C PRO A 215 -21.35 -0.23 -5.37
N ILE A 216 -20.01 -0.14 -5.33
CA ILE A 216 -19.12 -1.31 -5.22
C ILE A 216 -17.80 -0.83 -4.57
N SER A 217 -17.32 -1.54 -3.55
CA SER A 217 -15.96 -1.40 -3.05
C SER A 217 -15.11 -2.51 -3.65
N ILE A 218 -14.00 -2.15 -4.32
CA ILE A 218 -12.98 -3.07 -4.82
C ILE A 218 -11.74 -2.87 -3.95
N PRO A 219 -11.51 -3.67 -2.90
CA PRO A 219 -10.44 -3.45 -1.94
C PRO A 219 -9.03 -3.41 -2.56
N ALA A 220 -8.85 -4.09 -3.68
CA ALA A 220 -7.58 -4.09 -4.39
C ALA A 220 -7.25 -2.75 -5.08
N LEU A 221 -8.26 -1.95 -5.46
CA LEU A 221 -8.01 -0.57 -5.91
C LEU A 221 -7.51 0.30 -4.75
N ALA A 222 -8.08 0.13 -3.55
CA ALA A 222 -7.61 0.80 -2.35
C ALA A 222 -6.18 0.37 -1.98
N ARG A 223 -5.86 -0.93 -2.10
CA ARG A 223 -4.49 -1.44 -1.93
C ARG A 223 -3.51 -0.77 -2.89
N LEU A 224 -3.87 -0.64 -4.16
CA LEU A 224 -3.05 0.01 -5.17
C LEU A 224 -2.91 1.52 -4.92
N HIS A 225 -3.98 2.18 -4.49
CA HIS A 225 -3.97 3.61 -4.15
C HIS A 225 -3.04 3.89 -2.96
N ALA A 226 -3.11 3.07 -1.91
CA ALA A 226 -2.27 3.17 -0.72
C ALA A 226 -0.76 3.08 -0.99
N LEU A 227 -0.33 2.58 -2.15
CA LEU A 227 1.09 2.50 -2.52
C LEU A 227 1.72 3.87 -2.78
N LEU A 228 0.91 4.88 -3.14
CA LEU A 228 1.36 6.23 -3.45
C LEU A 228 0.80 7.23 -2.44
N ALA A 229 1.49 8.36 -2.28
CA ALA A 229 0.93 9.48 -1.55
C ALA A 229 -0.24 10.10 -2.34
N PRO A 230 -1.32 10.52 -1.66
CA PRO A 230 -2.45 11.19 -2.29
C PRO A 230 -2.01 12.52 -2.93
N LYS A 231 -2.78 13.01 -3.89
CA LYS A 231 -2.51 14.31 -4.51
C LYS A 231 -2.80 15.44 -3.53
N ASN A 232 -1.85 16.36 -3.36
CA ASN A 232 -2.12 17.59 -2.61
C ASN A 232 -3.20 18.43 -3.33
N THR A 233 -4.13 18.97 -2.55
CA THR A 233 -5.18 19.86 -3.03
C THR A 233 -4.77 21.33 -3.04
N ASP A 234 -3.65 21.70 -2.43
CA ASP A 234 -3.21 23.10 -2.30
C ASP A 234 -2.93 23.79 -3.65
N ASP A 235 -2.47 23.02 -4.65
CA ASP A 235 -2.22 23.53 -6.01
C ASP A 235 -3.50 23.60 -6.88
N MET A 236 -4.64 23.15 -6.35
CA MET A 236 -5.90 23.13 -7.09
C MET A 236 -6.68 24.43 -6.88
N ASP A 237 -7.25 24.97 -7.96
CA ASP A 237 -8.16 26.11 -7.87
C ASP A 237 -9.44 25.71 -7.10
N PRO A 238 -9.77 26.37 -5.96
CA PRO A 238 -10.95 26.09 -5.17
C PRO A 238 -12.29 26.22 -5.92
N ALA A 239 -12.30 26.93 -7.05
CA ALA A 239 -13.49 27.07 -7.90
C ALA A 239 -13.74 25.87 -8.83
N THR A 240 -12.84 24.89 -8.89
CA THR A 240 -12.94 23.74 -9.80
C THR A 240 -13.77 22.60 -9.22
N GLU A 241 -14.44 21.84 -10.10
CA GLU A 241 -15.14 20.61 -9.74
C GLU A 241 -14.16 19.58 -9.13
N THR A 242 -12.93 19.52 -9.64
CA THR A 242 -11.84 18.67 -9.11
C THR A 242 -11.53 18.95 -7.64
N TYR A 243 -11.46 20.23 -7.24
CA TYR A 243 -11.24 20.58 -5.83
C TYR A 243 -12.43 20.16 -4.95
N ALA A 244 -13.66 20.39 -5.42
CA ALA A 244 -14.86 19.98 -4.71
C ALA A 244 -14.93 18.46 -4.53
N ASP A 245 -14.58 17.69 -5.56
CA ASP A 245 -14.52 16.23 -5.53
C ASP A 245 -13.44 15.73 -4.56
N ALA A 246 -12.25 16.36 -4.56
CA ALA A 246 -11.19 16.02 -3.61
C ALA A 246 -11.60 16.29 -2.15
N ARG A 247 -12.28 17.41 -1.87
CA ARG A 247 -12.83 17.70 -0.53
C ARG A 247 -13.93 16.72 -0.13
N ALA A 248 -14.81 16.37 -1.06
CA ALA A 248 -15.84 15.37 -0.84
C ALA A 248 -15.22 13.99 -0.53
N HIS A 249 -14.16 13.62 -1.25
CA HIS A 249 -13.38 12.41 -1.00
C HIS A 249 -12.74 12.43 0.38
N ARG A 250 -12.04 13.51 0.77
CA ARG A 250 -11.42 13.64 2.10
C ARG A 250 -12.46 13.49 3.21
N GLY A 251 -13.64 14.08 3.02
CA GLY A 251 -14.76 13.91 3.95
C GLY A 251 -15.38 12.51 3.97
N TYR A 252 -15.17 11.69 2.94
CA TYR A 252 -15.58 10.29 2.91
C TYR A 252 -14.57 9.40 3.64
N VAL A 253 -13.28 9.55 3.37
CA VAL A 253 -12.25 8.76 4.08
C VAL A 253 -12.22 9.08 5.57
N ARG A 254 -12.48 10.33 5.98
CA ARG A 254 -12.69 10.68 7.40
C ARG A 254 -13.85 9.93 8.03
N GLU A 255 -14.96 9.78 7.29
CA GLU A 255 -16.14 9.06 7.77
C GLU A 255 -15.79 7.59 8.03
N LEU A 256 -15.05 6.94 7.13
CA LEU A 256 -14.54 5.58 7.32
C LEU A 256 -13.59 5.50 8.53
N VAL A 257 -12.60 6.39 8.58
CA VAL A 257 -11.54 6.37 9.60
C VAL A 257 -12.11 6.57 11.01
N TYR A 258 -13.03 7.51 11.20
CA TYR A 258 -13.59 7.86 12.52
C TYR A 258 -14.86 7.08 12.88
N SER A 259 -15.39 6.28 11.97
CA SER A 259 -16.52 5.39 12.26
C SER A 259 -16.05 4.20 13.09
N GLY A 260 -16.44 4.17 14.36
CA GLY A 260 -16.17 3.11 15.32
C GLY A 260 -16.72 1.75 14.87
N SER A 261 -17.70 1.72 13.96
CA SER A 261 -18.24 0.47 13.41
C SER A 261 -17.20 -0.38 12.66
N HIS A 262 -16.08 0.20 12.24
CA HIS A 262 -15.00 -0.53 11.60
C HIS A 262 -13.97 -1.13 12.59
N TYR A 263 -14.04 -0.78 13.87
CA TYR A 263 -13.10 -1.22 14.90
C TYR A 263 -13.87 -1.99 15.98
N ARG A 264 -13.85 -3.31 15.87
CA ARG A 264 -14.68 -4.22 16.65
C ARG A 264 -13.83 -5.34 17.23
N GLU A 265 -14.39 -6.07 18.19
CA GLU A 265 -13.70 -7.21 18.78
C GLU A 265 -13.36 -8.31 17.74
N ASP A 266 -14.25 -8.55 16.78
CA ASP A 266 -14.09 -9.59 15.76
C ASP A 266 -12.99 -9.28 14.72
N ASN A 267 -12.44 -8.07 14.70
CA ASN A 267 -11.30 -7.69 13.86
C ASN A 267 -10.13 -7.11 14.66
N ASP A 268 -10.02 -7.45 15.94
CA ASP A 268 -9.00 -6.94 16.86
C ASP A 268 -8.95 -5.40 16.94
N TRP A 269 -10.04 -4.70 16.62
CA TRP A 269 -10.10 -3.24 16.51
C TRP A 269 -9.04 -2.67 15.57
N ALA A 270 -8.64 -3.47 14.58
CA ALA A 270 -7.58 -3.16 13.63
C ALA A 270 -8.17 -2.89 12.24
N PRO A 271 -7.41 -2.30 11.30
CA PRO A 271 -7.75 -2.28 9.88
C PRO A 271 -7.56 -3.67 9.23
N LEU A 272 -8.15 -4.68 9.85
CA LEU A 272 -8.14 -6.08 9.47
C LEU A 272 -9.58 -6.57 9.31
N ARG A 273 -9.72 -7.71 8.64
CA ARG A 273 -10.97 -8.46 8.54
C ARG A 273 -10.98 -9.61 9.55
N PRO A 274 -12.17 -10.15 9.90
CA PRO A 274 -12.28 -11.30 10.80
C PRO A 274 -11.58 -12.57 10.31
N ASP A 275 -11.28 -12.67 9.02
CA ASP A 275 -10.50 -13.77 8.43
C ASP A 275 -8.99 -13.60 8.60
N GLY A 276 -8.54 -12.54 9.27
CA GLY A 276 -7.13 -12.25 9.51
C GLY A 276 -6.41 -11.57 8.34
N THR A 277 -7.13 -11.17 7.29
CA THR A 277 -6.57 -10.41 6.15
C THR A 277 -6.64 -8.90 6.36
N VAL A 278 -5.81 -8.15 5.64
CA VAL A 278 -5.82 -6.68 5.71
C VAL A 278 -7.08 -6.09 5.07
N ASP A 279 -7.72 -5.15 5.77
CA ASP A 279 -8.77 -4.31 5.18
C ASP A 279 -8.17 -3.11 4.45
N TRP A 280 -7.74 -3.36 3.21
CA TRP A 280 -7.10 -2.35 2.37
C TRP A 280 -7.93 -1.09 2.13
N THR A 281 -9.26 -1.16 2.20
CA THR A 281 -10.11 0.04 2.10
C THR A 281 -9.93 0.95 3.30
N LEU A 282 -9.79 0.38 4.51
CA LEU A 282 -9.57 1.16 5.72
C LEU A 282 -8.12 1.63 5.85
N VAL A 283 -7.14 0.78 5.51
CA VAL A 283 -5.72 1.17 5.50
C VAL A 283 -5.48 2.35 4.56
N ASP A 284 -6.05 2.31 3.36
CA ASP A 284 -5.99 3.38 2.37
C ASP A 284 -6.64 4.67 2.88
N ALA A 285 -7.84 4.58 3.47
CA ALA A 285 -8.51 5.74 4.06
C ALA A 285 -7.69 6.39 5.21
N ILE A 286 -7.09 5.57 6.08
CA ILE A 286 -6.19 6.04 7.16
C ILE A 286 -4.96 6.71 6.55
N GLY A 287 -4.34 6.07 5.55
CA GLY A 287 -3.17 6.61 4.85
C GLY A 287 -3.44 7.95 4.18
N ASP A 288 -4.58 8.08 3.51
CA ASP A 288 -5.04 9.32 2.91
C ASP A 288 -5.18 10.44 3.94
N VAL A 289 -5.89 10.18 5.04
CA VAL A 289 -6.07 11.19 6.09
C VAL A 289 -4.72 11.63 6.66
N MET A 290 -3.84 10.69 7.01
CA MET A 290 -2.57 11.02 7.64
C MET A 290 -1.58 11.71 6.71
N MET A 291 -1.46 11.26 5.46
CA MET A 291 -0.56 11.89 4.49
C MET A 291 -1.07 13.26 4.03
N LEU A 292 -2.38 13.45 3.86
CA LEU A 292 -2.96 14.77 3.57
C LEU A 292 -2.77 15.73 4.76
N ASN A 293 -2.93 15.24 5.99
CA ASN A 293 -2.64 16.04 7.19
C ASN A 293 -1.16 16.46 7.24
N ALA A 294 -0.23 15.57 6.90
CA ALA A 294 1.19 15.91 6.81
C ALA A 294 1.45 16.99 5.74
N MET A 295 0.81 16.88 4.57
CA MET A 295 0.91 17.89 3.50
C MET A 295 0.37 19.25 3.95
N ASP A 296 -0.78 19.29 4.63
CA ASP A 296 -1.35 20.54 5.18
C ASP A 296 -0.39 21.18 6.20
N VAL A 297 0.24 20.39 7.07
CA VAL A 297 1.19 20.92 8.06
C VAL A 297 2.46 21.46 7.39
N LEU A 298 2.95 20.79 6.35
CA LEU A 298 4.07 21.26 5.54
C LEU A 298 3.73 22.56 4.80
N SER A 299 2.52 22.70 4.24
CA SER A 299 2.10 23.92 3.54
C SER A 299 1.89 25.11 4.48
N MET A 300 1.64 24.85 5.77
CA MET A 300 1.68 25.87 6.83
C MET A 300 3.10 26.32 7.23
N GLY A 301 4.16 25.70 6.70
CA GLY A 301 5.55 26.07 6.97
C GLY A 301 6.10 25.53 8.30
N VAL A 302 5.56 24.42 8.80
CA VAL A 302 6.07 23.77 10.02
C VAL A 302 7.26 22.88 9.67
N ASP A 303 8.46 23.44 9.70
CA ASP A 303 9.72 22.78 9.30
C ASP A 303 9.98 21.43 9.98
N LEU A 304 9.48 21.26 11.22
CA LEU A 304 9.61 20.01 11.97
C LEU A 304 9.05 18.80 11.21
N TRP A 305 7.99 19.00 10.42
CA TRP A 305 7.33 17.94 9.66
C TRP A 305 8.03 17.61 8.33
N SER A 306 9.11 18.30 7.97
CA SER A 306 9.89 18.02 6.74
C SER A 306 10.35 16.56 6.65
N VAL A 307 10.56 15.88 7.78
CA VAL A 307 10.92 14.45 7.85
C VAL A 307 9.82 13.50 7.36
N SER A 308 8.58 13.98 7.18
CA SER A 308 7.47 13.24 6.57
C SER A 308 7.48 13.28 5.04
N GLN A 309 8.21 14.22 4.43
CA GLN A 309 8.26 14.37 2.98
C GLN A 309 8.96 13.19 2.27
N PRO A 310 10.13 12.69 2.74
CA PRO A 310 10.79 11.55 2.11
C PRO A 310 9.92 10.31 1.97
N PRO A 311 9.26 9.75 3.01
CA PRO A 311 8.44 8.56 2.81
C PRO A 311 7.34 8.81 1.77
N MET A 312 6.80 10.03 1.63
CA MET A 312 5.81 10.41 0.61
C MET A 312 6.33 10.56 -0.82
N SER A 313 7.57 10.99 -1.00
CA SER A 313 8.06 11.48 -2.30
C SER A 313 8.68 10.41 -3.20
N TYR A 314 9.00 9.22 -2.66
CA TYR A 314 9.72 8.17 -3.41
C TYR A 314 8.82 7.07 -4.00
N GLY A 315 7.54 7.37 -4.19
CA GLY A 315 6.60 6.49 -4.90
C GLY A 315 6.62 5.05 -4.39
N ILE A 316 6.79 4.10 -5.32
CA ILE A 316 6.81 2.65 -5.05
C ILE A 316 8.03 2.21 -4.20
N GLU A 317 9.15 2.93 -4.26
CA GLU A 317 10.38 2.52 -3.54
C GLU A 317 10.25 2.64 -2.02
N SER A 318 9.39 3.54 -1.54
CA SER A 318 9.07 3.64 -0.11
C SER A 318 8.29 2.43 0.41
N VAL A 319 7.48 1.79 -0.43
CA VAL A 319 6.63 0.63 -0.07
C VAL A 319 7.24 -0.71 -0.48
N ARG A 320 8.45 -0.70 -1.05
CA ARG A 320 9.19 -1.91 -1.41
C ARG A 320 9.88 -2.51 -0.19
N GLY A 321 9.55 -3.76 0.12
CA GLY A 321 10.12 -4.51 1.23
C GLY A 321 11.38 -5.31 0.86
N LEU A 322 11.97 -5.95 1.86
CA LEU A 322 13.10 -6.87 1.77
C LEU A 322 12.70 -8.28 1.29
N GLY A 323 11.40 -8.58 1.24
CA GLY A 323 10.84 -9.81 0.68
C GLY A 323 11.00 -11.09 1.51
N PHE A 324 10.16 -12.08 1.26
CA PHE A 324 10.16 -13.37 1.97
C PHE A 324 10.90 -14.48 1.21
N LEU A 325 11.21 -14.25 -0.06
CA LEU A 325 11.81 -15.27 -0.93
C LEU A 325 13.14 -15.78 -0.39
N GLY A 326 13.18 -17.07 -0.02
CA GLY A 326 14.38 -17.71 0.53
C GLY A 326 14.83 -17.13 1.88
N LEU A 327 13.92 -16.49 2.63
CA LEU A 327 14.23 -15.92 3.94
C LEU A 327 14.46 -17.02 4.97
N GLU A 328 15.65 -17.02 5.56
CA GLU A 328 16.03 -17.91 6.66
C GLU A 328 16.61 -17.10 7.82
N ARG A 329 16.53 -17.66 9.03
CA ARG A 329 17.19 -17.08 10.20
C ARG A 329 18.70 -17.06 9.95
N PRO A 330 19.40 -15.91 10.13
CA PRO A 330 20.83 -15.83 9.91
C PRO A 330 21.59 -16.85 10.74
N ALA A 331 22.46 -17.64 10.10
CA ALA A 331 23.20 -18.73 10.77
C ALA A 331 24.22 -18.23 11.81
N ASN A 332 24.63 -16.96 11.71
CA ASN A 332 25.54 -16.30 12.65
C ASN A 332 24.82 -15.68 13.86
N LEU A 333 23.49 -15.63 13.87
CA LEU A 333 22.70 -15.12 14.98
C LEU A 333 22.58 -16.22 16.05
N ALA A 334 22.95 -15.91 17.29
CA ALA A 334 22.89 -16.89 18.37
C ALA A 334 21.44 -17.38 18.59
N PRO A 335 21.20 -18.62 19.08
CA PRO A 335 19.85 -19.15 19.26
C PRO A 335 18.96 -18.32 20.19
N ASP A 336 19.57 -17.64 21.17
CA ASP A 336 18.95 -16.80 22.19
C ASP A 336 18.86 -15.32 21.79
N GLU A 337 19.48 -14.92 20.68
CA GLU A 337 19.34 -13.56 20.16
C GLU A 337 18.01 -13.37 19.42
N PRO A 338 17.38 -12.19 19.52
CA PRO A 338 16.14 -11.93 18.82
C PRO A 338 16.39 -11.81 17.31
N TRP A 339 15.52 -12.42 16.48
CA TRP A 339 15.61 -12.31 15.03
C TRP A 339 14.67 -11.22 14.51
N ASP A 340 15.22 -10.04 14.24
CA ASP A 340 14.49 -8.93 13.65
C ASP A 340 14.30 -9.10 12.14
N TRP A 341 13.46 -10.05 11.73
CA TRP A 341 13.21 -10.30 10.31
C TRP A 341 12.49 -9.14 9.61
N ALA A 342 11.80 -8.27 10.35
CA ALA A 342 11.05 -7.14 9.80
C ALA A 342 11.78 -5.79 9.81
N GLY A 343 12.93 -5.69 10.49
CA GLY A 343 13.65 -4.43 10.66
C GLY A 343 12.90 -3.47 11.60
N ILE A 344 12.31 -3.98 12.67
CA ILE A 344 11.51 -3.21 13.62
C ILE A 344 12.38 -2.35 14.55
N GLY A 345 13.54 -2.85 14.97
CA GLY A 345 14.41 -2.21 15.97
C GLY A 345 15.01 -0.92 15.45
N GLY A 346 15.18 0.09 16.31
CA GLY A 346 15.70 1.41 15.95
C GLY A 346 14.65 2.51 16.00
N TRP A 347 14.88 3.59 15.24
CA TRP A 347 14.10 4.83 15.34
C TRP A 347 12.96 4.93 14.32
N TRP A 348 11.85 5.49 14.76
CA TRP A 348 10.64 5.73 13.98
C TRP A 348 10.13 7.14 14.22
N ASN A 349 9.64 7.78 13.18
CA ASN A 349 8.86 9.02 13.28
C ASN A 349 7.40 8.70 13.03
N GLY A 350 6.50 9.49 13.59
CA GLY A 350 5.09 9.39 13.25
C GLY A 350 4.23 10.43 13.91
N SER A 351 2.94 10.32 13.67
CA SER A 351 1.95 11.19 14.29
C SER A 351 0.59 10.49 14.30
N TYR A 352 -0.38 11.16 14.89
CA TYR A 352 -1.76 10.73 15.04
C TYR A 352 -2.68 11.91 14.76
N ALA A 353 -3.95 11.64 14.47
CA ALA A 353 -4.96 12.70 14.39
C ALA A 353 -6.21 12.30 15.17
N PHE A 354 -7.02 13.29 15.54
CA PHE A 354 -8.25 13.07 16.28
C PHE A 354 -9.38 14.00 15.86
N MET A 355 -10.60 13.47 15.94
CA MET A 355 -11.82 14.23 15.86
C MET A 355 -12.19 14.73 17.26
N GLU A 356 -12.76 15.93 17.35
CA GLU A 356 -13.28 16.44 18.62
C GLU A 356 -14.34 15.46 19.15
N TYR A 357 -14.26 15.08 20.43
CA TYR A 357 -15.10 14.05 21.01
C TYR A 357 -16.61 14.26 20.78
N ARG A 358 -17.09 15.50 20.81
CA ARG A 358 -18.51 15.82 20.54
C ARG A 358 -18.93 15.49 19.11
N HIS A 359 -18.03 15.68 18.15
CA HIS A 359 -18.27 15.31 16.75
C HIS A 359 -18.14 13.80 16.54
N TRP A 360 -17.21 13.15 17.26
CA TRP A 360 -17.09 11.69 17.25
C TRP A 360 -18.35 11.02 17.81
N VAL A 361 -18.85 11.46 18.96
CA VAL A 361 -20.13 10.98 19.54
C VAL A 361 -21.29 11.24 18.58
N ARG A 362 -21.28 12.36 17.87
CA ARG A 362 -22.32 12.64 16.87
C ARG A 362 -22.28 11.68 15.69
N LEU A 363 -21.09 11.30 15.25
CA LEU A 363 -20.88 10.36 14.15
C LEU A 363 -21.27 8.94 14.57
N ASN A 364 -20.80 8.50 15.73
CA ASN A 364 -20.89 7.10 16.15
C ASN A 364 -22.09 6.80 17.06
N GLU A 365 -22.44 7.74 17.93
CA GLU A 365 -23.44 7.57 18.99
C GLU A 365 -24.47 8.70 19.00
N PRO A 366 -25.16 8.98 17.88
CA PRO A 366 -26.07 10.12 17.77
C PRO A 366 -27.23 10.05 18.78
N HIS A 367 -27.52 8.87 19.31
CA HIS A 367 -28.57 8.64 20.31
C HIS A 367 -28.20 9.14 21.71
N LEU A 368 -26.90 9.28 22.03
CA LEU A 368 -26.42 9.83 23.30
C LEU A 368 -26.52 11.35 23.36
N LEU A 369 -26.64 12.00 22.20
CA LEU A 369 -26.89 13.43 22.13
C LEU A 369 -28.39 13.68 22.30
N GLN A 370 -28.77 14.36 23.39
CA GLN A 370 -30.10 14.99 23.49
C GLN A 370 -30.17 16.14 22.47
N VAL A 371 -30.35 15.82 21.19
CA VAL A 371 -30.29 16.80 20.10
C VAL A 371 -31.44 17.79 20.25
N ARG A 372 -31.13 19.01 20.71
CA ARG A 372 -32.02 20.16 20.54
C ARG A 372 -32.20 20.38 19.03
N ARG A 373 -33.45 20.55 18.59
CA ARG A 373 -33.77 20.93 17.20
C ARG A 373 -32.89 22.14 16.81
N GLY A 374 -32.06 22.02 15.76
CA GLY A 374 -31.30 23.13 15.18
C GLY A 374 -29.76 23.03 15.11
N VAL A 375 -29.13 21.89 15.44
CA VAL A 375 -27.67 21.74 15.27
C VAL A 375 -27.32 21.49 13.79
N PRO A 376 -26.45 22.31 13.14
CA PRO A 376 -26.05 22.11 11.74
C PRO A 376 -25.44 20.74 11.50
N PRO A 377 -25.65 20.06 10.35
CA PRO A 377 -25.06 18.74 10.05
C PRO A 377 -23.53 18.74 10.18
N LEU A 378 -22.95 17.61 10.60
CA LEU A 378 -21.49 17.44 10.64
C LEU A 378 -20.97 17.30 9.22
N ASP A 379 -20.27 18.32 8.72
CA ASP A 379 -19.67 18.29 7.39
C ASP A 379 -18.21 17.86 7.45
N LEU A 380 -17.96 16.57 7.20
CA LEU A 380 -16.62 16.00 7.17
C LEU A 380 -15.80 16.44 5.95
N SER A 381 -16.43 16.96 4.89
CA SER A 381 -15.70 17.43 3.70
C SER A 381 -14.90 18.69 3.99
N THR A 382 -15.38 19.52 4.91
CA THR A 382 -14.71 20.77 5.33
C THR A 382 -14.03 20.70 6.68
N TYR A 383 -14.20 19.60 7.41
CA TYR A 383 -13.66 19.39 8.75
C TYR A 383 -12.13 19.54 8.79
N ALA A 384 -11.62 20.02 9.92
CA ALA A 384 -10.21 20.10 10.25
C ALA A 384 -9.96 19.21 11.47
N GLU A 385 -9.34 18.05 11.26
CA GLU A 385 -8.88 17.19 12.35
C GLU A 385 -7.83 17.92 13.18
N ALA A 386 -7.81 17.62 14.48
CA ALA A 386 -6.66 17.97 15.27
C ALA A 386 -5.53 17.00 14.93
N ILE A 387 -4.39 17.54 14.51
CA ILE A 387 -3.20 16.78 14.20
C ILE A 387 -2.34 16.76 15.46
N GLY A 388 -1.97 15.57 15.90
CA GLY A 388 -1.08 15.35 17.02
C GLY A 388 0.33 15.87 16.73
N ASP A 389 1.16 15.90 17.75
CA ASP A 389 2.55 16.29 17.57
C ASP A 389 3.31 15.28 16.72
N LEU A 390 4.47 15.71 16.20
CA LEU A 390 5.43 14.78 15.61
C LEU A 390 6.09 13.99 16.75
N MET A 391 5.95 12.67 16.69
CA MET A 391 6.44 11.72 17.67
C MET A 391 7.68 11.00 17.15
N GLU A 392 8.62 10.75 18.04
CA GLU A 392 9.74 9.82 17.86
C GLU A 392 9.51 8.58 18.72
N MET A 393 9.74 7.40 18.14
CA MET A 393 9.79 6.15 18.89
C MET A 393 11.13 5.46 18.67
N GLN A 394 11.75 4.98 19.74
CA GLN A 394 12.88 4.08 19.69
C GLN A 394 12.41 2.70 20.14
N LEU A 395 12.55 1.69 19.28
CA LEU A 395 12.11 0.32 19.54
C LEU A 395 13.32 -0.62 19.68
N ILE A 396 13.20 -1.57 20.60
CA ILE A 396 14.19 -2.60 20.92
C ILE A 396 13.51 -3.94 20.80
N VAL A 397 14.14 -4.86 20.07
CA VAL A 397 13.60 -6.20 19.85
C VAL A 397 13.84 -7.07 21.06
N ASP A 398 12.77 -7.71 21.54
CA ASP A 398 12.78 -8.56 22.71
C ASP A 398 13.11 -10.01 22.36
N ARG A 399 13.83 -10.70 23.24
CA ARG A 399 14.04 -12.14 23.15
C ARG A 399 12.79 -12.90 23.57
N CYS A 400 12.03 -12.33 24.49
CA CYS A 400 10.78 -12.88 25.00
C CYS A 400 9.87 -11.77 25.54
N PRO A 401 8.56 -11.99 25.65
CA PRO A 401 7.62 -10.96 26.13
C PRO A 401 7.97 -10.34 27.49
N SER A 402 8.61 -11.10 28.39
CA SER A 402 9.01 -10.61 29.72
C SER A 402 10.17 -9.61 29.70
N ASP A 403 10.92 -9.49 28.60
CA ASP A 403 11.95 -8.44 28.47
C ASP A 403 11.30 -7.03 28.56
N ALA A 404 10.07 -6.86 28.05
CA ALA A 404 9.31 -5.61 28.15
C ALA A 404 8.88 -5.31 29.59
N ASP A 405 8.41 -6.32 30.34
CA ASP A 405 8.02 -6.17 31.75
C ASP A 405 9.22 -5.77 32.63
N ASP A 406 10.38 -6.37 32.36
CA ASP A 406 11.65 -6.03 33.02
C ASP A 406 12.05 -4.58 32.71
N ALA A 407 12.00 -4.17 31.44
CA ALA A 407 12.32 -2.80 31.02
C ALA A 407 11.37 -1.77 31.64
N TYR A 408 10.08 -2.09 31.75
CA TYR A 408 9.09 -1.21 32.38
C TYR A 408 9.26 -1.13 33.90
N SER A 409 9.59 -2.25 34.54
CA SER A 409 9.92 -2.29 35.98
C SER A 409 11.13 -1.41 36.30
N ASP A 410 12.17 -1.50 35.47
CA ASP A 410 13.37 -0.67 35.58
C ASP A 410 13.03 0.83 35.40
N LEU A 411 12.16 1.18 34.44
CA LEU A 411 11.71 2.56 34.21
C LEU A 411 10.96 3.14 35.43
N LEU A 412 10.11 2.33 36.07
CA LEU A 412 9.33 2.76 37.24
C LEU A 412 10.14 2.72 38.55
N GLY A 413 11.37 2.21 38.53
CA GLY A 413 12.21 2.08 39.72
C GLY A 413 11.69 1.04 40.72
N ILE A 414 10.95 0.04 40.24
CA ILE A 414 10.41 -1.05 41.05
C ILE A 414 11.18 -2.36 40.80
N LYS A 415 10.95 -3.38 41.62
CA LYS A 415 11.66 -4.65 41.46
C LYS A 415 11.09 -5.43 40.26
N ARG A 416 11.97 -5.95 39.40
CA ARG A 416 11.60 -6.86 38.31
C ARG A 416 10.70 -8.01 38.78
N GLY A 417 9.72 -8.37 37.96
CA GLY A 417 8.69 -9.36 38.28
C GLY A 417 7.58 -8.86 39.22
N GLN A 418 7.53 -7.57 39.55
CA GLN A 418 6.38 -6.95 40.24
C GLN A 418 5.30 -6.45 39.30
N ILE A 419 5.62 -6.26 38.02
CA ILE A 419 4.66 -6.00 36.96
C ILE A 419 4.62 -7.21 36.04
N GLU A 420 3.41 -7.65 35.73
CA GLU A 420 3.11 -8.60 34.68
C GLU A 420 2.08 -7.91 33.78
N GLN A 421 2.53 -7.42 32.62
CA GLN A 421 1.62 -6.74 31.70
C GLN A 421 0.78 -7.76 30.94
N ALA A 422 -0.47 -7.42 30.63
CA ALA A 422 -1.37 -8.30 29.89
C ALA A 422 -0.74 -8.70 28.53
N PRO A 423 -0.69 -9.99 28.17
CA PRO A 423 -0.16 -10.43 26.89
C PRO A 423 -0.88 -9.80 25.70
N ILE A 424 -0.14 -9.51 24.64
CA ILE A 424 -0.72 -9.00 23.39
C ILE A 424 -1.07 -10.19 22.49
N GLU A 425 -2.31 -10.66 22.64
CA GLU A 425 -2.87 -11.79 21.91
C GLU A 425 -3.75 -11.34 20.74
N THR A 426 -4.01 -12.27 19.81
CA THR A 426 -4.92 -12.10 18.69
C THR A 426 -5.73 -13.39 18.51
N GLN A 427 -7.02 -13.25 18.20
CA GLN A 427 -7.88 -14.37 17.82
C GLN A 427 -8.00 -14.53 16.30
N LEU A 428 -7.44 -13.60 15.54
CA LEU A 428 -7.48 -13.64 14.09
C LEU A 428 -6.54 -14.72 13.55
N PRO A 429 -6.90 -15.37 12.43
CA PRO A 429 -5.96 -16.20 11.70
C PRO A 429 -4.67 -15.43 11.35
N VAL A 430 -3.53 -16.09 11.48
CA VAL A 430 -2.20 -15.55 11.17
C VAL A 430 -1.41 -16.55 10.33
N SER A 431 -0.36 -16.07 9.65
CA SER A 431 0.58 -16.94 8.94
C SER A 431 1.71 -17.39 9.87
N ASP A 432 1.99 -18.70 9.87
CA ASP A 432 3.09 -19.31 10.63
C ASP A 432 4.44 -19.27 9.90
N LEU A 433 4.54 -18.52 8.78
CA LEU A 433 5.75 -18.43 7.98
C LEU A 433 6.95 -17.89 8.78
N LEU A 434 6.72 -16.96 9.70
CA LEU A 434 7.75 -16.37 10.57
C LEU A 434 7.21 -16.21 12.00
N PRO A 435 8.07 -16.36 13.03
CA PRO A 435 7.65 -16.16 14.41
C PRO A 435 7.29 -14.69 14.68
N PRO A 436 6.40 -14.41 15.65
CA PRO A 436 6.10 -13.05 16.06
C PRO A 436 7.34 -12.36 16.62
N ILE A 437 7.48 -11.05 16.36
CA ILE A 437 8.54 -10.22 16.94
C ILE A 437 7.95 -9.40 18.09
N HIS A 438 8.45 -9.62 19.30
CA HIS A 438 8.11 -8.79 20.45
C HIS A 438 9.11 -7.64 20.59
N PHE A 439 8.65 -6.50 21.10
CA PHE A 439 9.51 -5.35 21.33
C PHE A 439 9.01 -4.46 22.45
N HIS A 440 9.94 -3.71 23.01
CA HIS A 440 9.66 -2.56 23.86
C HIS A 440 10.38 -1.31 23.35
N GLY A 441 10.14 -0.18 24.01
CA GLY A 441 10.75 1.08 23.61
C GLY A 441 10.19 2.27 24.33
N TRP A 442 10.45 3.44 23.75
CA TRP A 442 10.02 4.72 24.29
C TRP A 442 9.50 5.62 23.19
N SER A 443 8.46 6.39 23.50
CA SER A 443 7.90 7.42 22.64
C SER A 443 8.06 8.79 23.30
N ARG A 444 8.44 9.78 22.49
CA ARG A 444 8.53 11.18 22.91
C ARG A 444 8.13 12.11 21.78
N GLN A 445 7.74 13.32 22.13
CA GLN A 445 7.55 14.41 21.18
C GLN A 445 8.91 14.91 20.66
N VAL A 446 9.03 15.16 19.36
CA VAL A 446 10.22 15.82 18.80
C VAL A 446 10.22 17.28 19.27
N SER A 447 11.29 17.71 19.93
CA SER A 447 11.32 18.92 20.78
C SER A 447 10.71 20.19 20.14
N THR A 448 9.92 20.92 20.93
CA THR A 448 9.21 22.21 20.67
C THR A 448 7.94 22.15 19.80
N GLY A 449 6.99 21.29 20.13
CA GLY A 449 5.61 21.51 19.68
C GLY A 449 4.92 22.63 20.47
N VAL A 450 3.92 23.24 19.83
CA VAL A 450 3.17 24.41 20.32
C VAL A 450 2.20 24.07 21.47
N SER A 451 1.95 22.78 21.68
CA SER A 451 0.89 22.19 22.51
C SER A 451 1.29 21.95 23.97
N HIS A 452 2.54 21.57 24.26
CA HIS A 452 3.01 21.26 25.63
C HIS A 452 4.46 21.68 25.89
N PRO A 453 4.80 22.13 27.12
CA PRO A 453 6.17 22.49 27.46
C PRO A 453 7.10 21.29 27.30
N SER A 454 8.24 21.55 26.66
CA SER A 454 9.35 20.63 26.49
C SER A 454 9.79 20.05 27.85
N GLY A 455 9.59 18.73 28.04
CA GLY A 455 9.89 18.03 29.28
C GLY A 455 8.92 16.92 29.68
N ALA A 456 7.92 16.57 28.85
CA ALA A 456 7.06 15.43 29.13
C ALA A 456 7.89 14.13 29.22
N PRO A 457 7.70 13.29 30.25
CA PRO A 457 8.42 12.04 30.40
C PRO A 457 8.16 11.13 29.20
N HIS A 458 9.17 10.34 28.84
CA HIS A 458 9.04 9.33 27.78
C HIS A 458 7.88 8.38 28.12
N SER A 459 6.96 8.20 27.16
CA SER A 459 5.95 7.14 27.28
C SER A 459 6.62 5.80 27.01
N PHE A 460 6.36 4.80 27.84
CA PHE A 460 6.83 3.45 27.58
C PHE A 460 6.01 2.84 26.45
N VAL A 461 6.66 2.05 25.61
CA VAL A 461 6.03 1.39 24.47
C VAL A 461 6.35 -0.10 24.55
N ARG A 462 5.36 -0.94 24.29
CA ARG A 462 5.56 -2.37 24.04
C ARG A 462 4.69 -2.81 22.88
N GLY A 463 5.05 -3.88 22.20
CA GLY A 463 4.27 -4.33 21.08
C GLY A 463 4.67 -5.67 20.53
N VAL A 464 3.98 -6.03 19.45
CA VAL A 464 4.22 -7.26 18.71
C VAL A 464 3.94 -7.06 17.23
N VAL A 465 4.84 -7.56 16.40
CA VAL A 465 4.71 -7.63 14.93
C VAL A 465 4.45 -9.07 14.53
N ARG A 466 3.45 -9.28 13.66
CA ARG A 466 3.07 -10.60 13.15
C ARG A 466 2.75 -10.56 11.66
N LEU A 467 2.76 -11.74 11.04
CA LEU A 467 2.23 -11.90 9.69
C LEU A 467 0.71 -12.11 9.74
N THR A 468 -0.01 -11.49 8.80
CA THR A 468 -1.45 -11.69 8.60
C THR A 468 -1.74 -13.01 7.89
N ALA A 469 -3.02 -13.35 7.74
CA ALA A 469 -3.46 -14.52 6.98
C ALA A 469 -3.49 -14.28 5.45
N ASP A 470 -3.10 -13.10 4.98
CA ASP A 470 -3.00 -12.81 3.55
C ASP A 470 -2.06 -13.78 2.82
N ASN A 471 -2.25 -13.94 1.51
CA ASN A 471 -1.36 -14.71 0.66
C ASN A 471 -1.05 -13.93 -0.63
N PRO A 472 0.15 -13.34 -0.77
CA PRO A 472 1.27 -13.39 0.18
C PRO A 472 0.97 -12.66 1.51
N PRO A 473 1.65 -13.02 2.61
CA PRO A 473 1.37 -12.46 3.93
C PRO A 473 1.75 -10.99 4.04
N GLU A 474 0.93 -10.23 4.76
CA GLU A 474 1.18 -8.84 5.13
C GLU A 474 1.64 -8.72 6.57
N ILE A 475 1.99 -7.52 7.01
CA ILE A 475 2.53 -7.29 8.35
C ILE A 475 1.54 -6.47 9.17
N ARG A 476 1.18 -6.99 10.34
CA ARG A 476 0.39 -6.28 11.34
C ARG A 476 1.24 -5.89 12.54
N TRP A 477 0.90 -4.74 13.11
CA TRP A 477 1.53 -4.18 14.29
C TRP A 477 0.47 -3.96 15.36
N THR A 478 0.77 -4.42 16.57
CA THR A 478 0.04 -4.01 17.77
C THR A 478 1.01 -3.34 18.72
N ILE A 479 0.73 -2.09 19.10
CA ILE A 479 1.55 -1.31 20.03
C ILE A 479 0.68 -0.85 21.18
N VAL A 480 1.19 -0.97 22.40
CA VAL A 480 0.60 -0.43 23.63
C VAL A 480 1.53 0.65 24.17
N ILE A 481 0.96 1.82 24.45
CA ILE A 481 1.66 2.96 25.01
C ILE A 481 1.20 3.13 26.46
N SER A 482 2.16 3.13 27.37
CA SER A 482 1.94 3.21 28.81
C SER A 482 2.62 4.44 29.39
N TYR A 483 1.88 5.19 30.23
CA TYR A 483 2.45 6.30 31.02
C TYR A 483 1.65 6.52 32.30
N GLY A 484 2.34 7.02 33.31
CA GLY A 484 1.76 7.16 34.65
C GLY A 484 1.37 5.82 35.29
N GLY A 485 2.13 4.76 35.00
CA GLY A 485 1.93 3.43 35.59
C GLY A 485 0.80 2.58 34.98
N ALA A 486 0.16 3.03 33.91
CA ALA A 486 -0.96 2.33 33.28
C ALA A 486 -0.80 2.32 31.75
N ASP A 487 -1.37 1.30 31.11
CA ASP A 487 -1.60 1.27 29.66
C ASP A 487 -2.66 2.34 29.34
N ARG A 488 -2.43 3.15 28.29
CA ARG A 488 -3.25 4.33 27.98
C ARG A 488 -3.79 4.28 26.56
N TRP A 489 -2.92 3.94 25.63
CA TRP A 489 -3.27 3.88 24.23
C TRP A 489 -2.88 2.56 23.64
N ARG A 490 -3.70 2.08 22.71
CA ARG A 490 -3.40 0.91 21.90
C ARG A 490 -3.50 1.29 20.43
N LEU A 491 -2.51 0.87 19.66
CA LEU A 491 -2.38 1.12 18.23
C LEU A 491 -2.48 -0.23 17.52
N GLU A 492 -3.41 -0.35 16.59
CA GLU A 492 -3.58 -1.54 15.76
C GLU A 492 -3.41 -1.13 14.30
N CYS A 493 -2.35 -1.63 13.66
CA CYS A 493 -1.88 -1.12 12.37
C CYS A 493 -1.54 -2.24 11.38
N ALA A 494 -1.60 -1.90 10.09
CA ALA A 494 -1.06 -2.69 9.00
C ALA A 494 0.08 -1.93 8.31
N GLN A 495 1.12 -2.65 7.94
CA GLN A 495 2.23 -2.08 7.17
C GLN A 495 1.83 -1.97 5.71
N VAL A 496 2.10 -0.81 5.09
CA VAL A 496 1.94 -0.68 3.63
C VAL A 496 3.27 -1.03 2.99
N GLY A 497 3.29 -2.20 2.35
CA GLY A 497 4.49 -2.81 1.83
C GLY A 497 4.94 -4.02 2.65
N GLY A 498 5.79 -4.84 2.06
CA GLY A 498 6.38 -5.99 2.73
C GLY A 498 7.37 -5.60 3.84
N ARG A 499 7.99 -6.60 4.47
CA ARG A 499 8.93 -6.41 5.60
C ARG A 499 10.03 -5.41 5.28
N GLY A 500 10.38 -4.53 6.23
CA GLY A 500 11.37 -3.47 6.02
C GLY A 500 10.95 -2.34 5.07
N ALA A 501 9.69 -2.28 4.61
CA ALA A 501 9.22 -1.14 3.83
C ALA A 501 9.32 0.17 4.64
N ARG A 502 9.83 1.22 3.99
CA ARG A 502 10.19 2.48 4.66
C ARG A 502 9.00 3.44 4.81
N ARG A 503 7.92 3.23 4.05
CA ARG A 503 6.61 3.89 4.23
C ARG A 503 6.05 3.69 5.64
N GLY A 504 6.38 2.55 6.24
CA GLY A 504 5.94 2.13 7.55
C GLY A 504 4.49 1.69 7.57
N PHE A 505 3.80 1.97 8.67
CA PHE A 505 2.50 1.40 8.98
C PHE A 505 1.45 2.46 9.27
N PHE A 506 0.21 2.10 8.94
CA PHE A 506 -0.98 2.91 9.15
C PHE A 506 -1.97 2.11 9.98
N GLY A 507 -2.69 2.78 10.88
CA GLY A 507 -3.65 2.11 11.73
C GLY A 507 -4.52 3.06 12.51
N ALA A 508 -5.16 2.54 13.54
CA ALA A 508 -5.95 3.32 14.46
C ALA A 508 -5.40 3.25 15.88
N TRP A 509 -5.45 4.38 16.58
CA TRP A 509 -5.33 4.43 18.03
C TRP A 509 -6.71 4.29 18.67
N THR A 510 -6.78 3.57 19.78
CA THR A 510 -7.92 3.50 20.71
C THR A 510 -7.42 3.67 22.14
N ASP A 511 -8.34 3.91 23.07
CA ASP A 511 -8.06 3.67 24.48
C ASP A 511 -7.60 2.22 24.70
N ALA A 512 -6.66 2.01 25.63
CA ALA A 512 -6.05 0.70 25.87
C ALA A 512 -7.06 -0.32 26.45
N ASP A 513 -7.97 0.14 27.29
CA ASP A 513 -9.01 -0.68 27.92
C ASP A 513 -10.22 -0.87 26.99
N ARG A 514 -10.25 -0.15 25.85
CA ARG A 514 -11.29 -0.24 24.82
C ARG A 514 -12.69 -0.01 25.40
N GLU A 515 -12.81 1.00 26.27
CA GLU A 515 -14.06 1.35 26.94
C GLU A 515 -15.19 1.63 25.93
N GLU A 516 -16.43 1.37 26.36
CA GLU A 516 -17.62 1.66 25.57
C GLU A 516 -17.67 3.16 25.23
N HIS A 517 -17.91 3.48 23.96
CA HIS A 517 -17.89 4.85 23.43
C HIS A 517 -16.54 5.59 23.54
N SER A 518 -15.43 4.87 23.72
CA SER A 518 -14.09 5.45 23.59
C SER A 518 -13.82 5.89 22.15
N PRO A 519 -13.16 7.04 21.95
CA PRO A 519 -12.86 7.52 20.61
C PRO A 519 -11.74 6.71 19.96
N ASN A 520 -11.72 6.75 18.63
CA ASN A 520 -10.65 6.23 17.81
C ASN A 520 -10.13 7.31 16.84
N GLY A 521 -8.93 7.12 16.31
CA GLY A 521 -8.40 7.99 15.27
C GLY A 521 -7.20 7.39 14.55
N PRO A 522 -6.76 7.99 13.43
CA PRO A 522 -5.72 7.42 12.59
C PRO A 522 -4.32 7.68 13.17
N VAL A 523 -3.40 6.76 12.85
CA VAL A 523 -1.96 6.91 13.07
C VAL A 523 -1.16 6.56 11.83
N TRP A 524 0.02 7.17 11.72
CA TRP A 524 1.02 6.82 10.72
C TRP A 524 2.41 6.94 11.33
N TYR A 525 3.20 5.88 11.20
CA TYR A 525 4.61 5.86 11.59
C TYR A 525 5.48 5.29 10.46
N TRP A 526 6.69 5.82 10.31
CA TRP A 526 7.67 5.44 9.31
C TRP A 526 9.08 5.35 9.90
N LYS A 527 9.94 4.56 9.25
CA LYS A 527 11.30 4.31 9.71
C LYS A 527 12.17 5.56 9.57
N LYS A 528 12.95 5.89 10.60
CA LYS A 528 13.96 6.95 10.59
C LYS A 528 15.36 6.36 10.28
N PRO A 529 16.20 7.00 9.45
CA PRO A 529 17.60 6.58 9.25
C PRO A 529 18.41 6.64 10.56
N GLU A 530 19.22 5.64 10.87
CA GLU A 530 19.91 5.53 12.18
C GLU A 530 20.92 6.66 12.43
N ALA A 531 21.68 7.06 11.42
CA ALA A 531 22.68 8.14 11.56
C ALA A 531 22.06 9.51 11.88
N SER A 532 20.80 9.74 11.47
CA SER A 532 20.06 10.96 11.84
C SER A 532 19.61 10.96 13.31
N ALA A 533 19.58 9.80 13.98
CA ALA A 533 19.26 9.71 15.40
C ALA A 533 20.49 9.99 16.29
N ALA A 534 21.70 9.64 15.84
CA ALA A 534 22.95 9.88 16.58
C ALA A 534 23.29 11.38 16.71
N SER A 535 22.97 12.21 15.71
CA SER A 535 23.13 13.67 15.78
C SER A 535 22.19 14.33 16.80
N ASP A 536 20.97 13.80 16.95
CA ASP A 536 19.96 14.32 17.88
C ASP A 536 20.28 13.94 19.34
N GLN A 537 20.84 12.75 19.58
CA GLN A 537 21.31 12.35 20.91
C GLN A 537 22.48 13.21 21.43
N ASN A 538 23.45 13.52 20.57
CA ASN A 538 24.60 14.37 20.94
C ASN A 538 24.20 15.83 21.21
N SER A 539 23.18 16.35 20.53
CA SER A 539 22.67 17.71 20.76
C SER A 539 21.78 17.80 22.01
N GLY A 540 21.04 16.73 22.35
CA GLY A 540 20.26 16.61 23.58
C GLY A 540 21.14 16.55 24.84
N LEU A 541 22.17 15.70 24.85
CA LEU A 541 23.13 15.58 25.97
C LEU A 541 23.90 16.88 26.23
N ALA A 542 24.26 17.62 25.18
CA ALA A 542 24.91 18.93 25.31
C ALA A 542 24.00 19.97 25.97
N ARG A 543 22.68 19.94 25.70
CA ARG A 543 21.70 20.87 26.30
C ARG A 543 21.37 20.54 27.75
N GLU A 544 21.28 19.26 28.13
CA GLU A 544 21.09 18.87 29.54
C GLU A 544 22.31 19.22 30.42
N SER A 545 23.52 19.13 29.87
CA SER A 545 24.74 19.53 30.60
C SER A 545 24.81 21.03 30.90
N ALA A 546 24.13 21.87 30.12
CA ALA A 546 24.06 23.31 30.30
C ALA A 546 22.96 23.74 31.29
N LEU A 547 21.86 22.98 31.38
CA LEU A 547 20.75 23.22 32.33
C LEU A 547 21.03 22.69 33.74
N GLY A 548 21.95 21.72 33.89
CA GLY A 548 22.39 21.21 35.20
C GLY A 548 23.47 22.04 35.91
N ARG A 549 23.84 23.22 35.40
CA ARG A 549 24.87 24.12 35.99
C ARG A 549 24.39 25.56 36.22
N ALA A 550 23.08 25.81 36.25
CA ALA A 550 22.50 27.11 36.61
C ALA A 550 21.86 27.08 37.98
#